data_AF-A0AAU9T3R4-F1
#
_entry.id   AF-A0AAU9T3R4-F1
#
_cell.length_a   1.000
_cell.length_b   1.000
_cell.length_c   1.000
_cell.angle_alpha   90.00
_cell.angle_beta   90.00
_cell.angle_gamma   90.00
#
_symmetry.space_group_name_H-M   'P 1'
#
loop_
_entity.id
_entity.type
_entity.pdbx_description
1 polymer ?
#
loop_
_entity_poly.entity_id
_entity_poly.type
_entity_poly.pdbx_seq_one_letter_code
_entity_poly.pdbx_strand_id
1 'polypeptide(L)'
;MERQIINKKKRVFSVEPNKSHSAAFTRKYISHLVPALKKLNMNKNSSQITQQTVKHEVDMALALSAQEFAWSRFLLQKLSSSKNPTTTTNSSSKGTQVLERPDKEGGDEEGEIEEKLRELQKLLPGGEEMNVEEMLSEIGDYIKCLELQTIALKSIVQDTT
;
A
#
# COMPACT_ATOMS: atom_id res chain seq x y z
N MET A 1 40.18 27.66 43.89
CA MET A 1 39.96 26.35 43.25
C MET A 1 38.46 26.14 43.11
N GLU A 2 37.87 26.57 42.00
CA GLU A 2 36.43 26.42 41.75
C GLU A 2 36.21 25.33 40.70
N ARG A 3 35.51 24.26 41.08
CA ARG A 3 35.19 23.12 40.22
C ARG A 3 33.89 23.41 39.48
N GLN A 4 33.96 23.54 38.16
CA GLN A 4 32.79 23.66 37.29
C GLN A 4 32.08 22.30 37.18
N ILE A 5 30.80 22.24 37.56
CA ILE A 5 29.95 21.06 37.44
C ILE A 5 29.33 21.05 36.04
N ILE A 6 29.82 20.15 35.18
CA ILE A 6 29.31 19.96 33.82
C ILE A 6 28.00 19.16 33.90
N ASN A 7 26.87 19.86 33.80
CA ASN A 7 25.55 19.26 33.73
C ASN A 7 25.34 18.57 32.36
N LYS A 8 25.64 17.27 32.28
CA LYS A 8 25.27 16.44 31.13
C LYS A 8 23.77 16.18 31.16
N LYS A 9 23.00 17.00 30.45
CA LYS A 9 21.58 16.75 30.16
C LYS A 9 21.46 15.44 29.36
N LYS A 10 21.12 14.34 30.04
CA LYS A 10 20.70 13.10 29.41
C LYS A 10 19.36 13.37 28.71
N ARG A 11 19.35 13.34 27.38
CA ARG A 11 18.11 13.33 26.60
C ARG A 11 17.45 11.97 26.82
N VAL A 12 16.42 11.94 27.66
CA VAL A 12 15.56 10.78 27.81
C VAL A 12 14.75 10.68 26.52
N PHE A 13 15.16 9.79 25.62
CA PHE A 13 14.36 9.44 24.46
C PHE A 13 13.20 8.59 24.96
N SER A 14 12.01 9.17 25.05
CA SER A 14 10.77 8.39 25.07
C SER A 14 10.56 7.86 23.66
N VAL A 15 11.09 6.68 23.38
CA VAL A 15 10.83 5.96 22.12
C VAL A 15 9.46 5.29 22.29
N GLU A 16 8.40 5.99 21.91
CA GLU A 16 7.16 5.29 21.58
C GLU A 16 7.42 4.48 20.29
N PRO A 17 7.40 3.14 20.34
CA PRO A 17 7.78 2.29 19.21
C PRO A 17 6.90 2.52 17.96
N ASN A 18 5.71 3.08 18.15
CA ASN A 18 4.68 3.29 17.15
C ASN A 18 5.06 4.46 16.21
N LYS A 19 5.67 5.52 16.75
CA LYS A 19 6.12 6.68 15.97
C LYS A 19 7.34 6.36 15.13
N SER A 20 8.19 5.43 15.56
CA SER A 20 9.40 5.08 14.79
C SER A 20 9.10 4.35 13.49
N HIS A 21 8.15 3.41 13.47
CA HIS A 21 7.78 2.68 12.24
C HIS A 21 7.07 3.59 11.25
N SER A 22 6.08 4.36 11.71
CA SER A 22 5.41 5.40 10.92
C SER A 22 6.41 6.40 10.33
N ALA A 23 7.28 6.96 11.17
CA ALA A 23 8.27 7.93 10.70
C ALA A 23 9.33 7.29 9.79
N ALA A 24 9.70 6.03 10.00
CA ALA A 24 10.62 5.31 9.12
C ALA A 24 9.99 5.06 7.74
N PHE A 25 8.74 4.61 7.70
CA PHE A 25 7.98 4.46 6.47
C PHE A 25 7.87 5.80 5.72
N THR A 26 7.42 6.87 6.39
CA THR A 26 7.28 8.18 5.76
C THR A 26 8.60 8.69 5.20
N ARG A 27 9.72 8.51 5.93
CA ARG A 27 11.04 8.86 5.42
C ARG A 27 11.42 8.07 4.17
N LYS A 28 11.19 6.75 4.14
CA LYS A 28 11.42 5.92 2.94
C LYS A 28 10.55 6.40 1.77
N TYR A 29 9.27 6.65 2.02
CA TYR A 29 8.31 7.11 1.02
C TYR A 29 8.74 8.42 0.37
N ILE A 30 9.06 9.43 1.17
CA ILE A 30 9.51 10.73 0.68
C ILE A 30 10.85 10.58 -0.08
N SER A 31 11.75 9.70 0.38
CA SER A 31 13.04 9.49 -0.27
C SER A 31 12.95 8.92 -1.69
N HIS A 32 11.89 8.16 -1.98
CA HIS A 32 11.61 7.66 -3.34
C HIS A 32 10.79 8.66 -4.16
N LEU A 33 9.78 9.28 -3.52
CA LEU A 33 8.84 10.15 -4.20
C LEU A 33 9.48 11.45 -4.70
N VAL A 34 10.17 12.20 -3.83
CA VAL A 34 10.66 13.55 -4.16
C VAL A 34 11.64 13.52 -5.36
N PRO A 35 12.61 12.59 -5.42
CA PRO A 35 13.48 12.48 -6.61
C PRO A 35 12.71 12.09 -7.88
N ALA A 36 11.73 11.19 -7.78
CA ALA A 36 10.92 10.77 -8.93
C ALA A 36 10.10 11.94 -9.50
N LEU A 37 9.42 12.69 -8.64
CA LEU A 37 8.66 13.88 -9.04
C LEU A 37 9.57 14.96 -9.62
N LYS A 38 10.76 15.17 -9.02
CA LYS A 38 11.75 16.09 -9.57
C LYS A 38 12.18 15.66 -10.97
N LYS A 39 12.44 14.37 -11.19
CA LYS A 39 12.82 13.80 -12.49
C LYS A 39 11.72 14.01 -13.54
N LEU A 40 10.44 13.79 -13.19
CA LEU A 40 9.31 14.10 -14.07
C LEU A 40 9.29 15.59 -14.45
N ASN A 41 9.50 16.48 -13.48
CA ASN A 41 9.54 17.92 -13.70
C ASN A 41 10.76 18.39 -14.52
N MET A 42 11.88 17.66 -14.51
CA MET A 42 13.02 17.99 -15.37
C MET A 42 12.81 17.53 -16.83
N ASN A 43 11.96 16.53 -17.07
CA ASN A 43 11.68 15.98 -18.39
C ASN A 43 10.48 16.67 -19.08
N LYS A 44 10.40 18.01 -18.97
CA LYS A 44 9.32 18.87 -19.50
C LYS A 44 9.13 18.84 -21.02
N ASN A 45 10.03 18.17 -21.73
CA ASN A 45 9.99 18.04 -23.19
C ASN A 45 8.97 16.97 -23.64
N SER A 46 8.49 16.12 -22.72
CA SER A 46 7.36 15.24 -22.97
C SER A 46 6.08 16.02 -22.71
N SER A 47 5.34 16.31 -23.77
CA SER A 47 4.04 16.98 -23.82
C SER A 47 2.92 16.36 -22.96
N GLN A 48 3.20 15.36 -22.14
CA GLN A 48 2.23 14.56 -21.37
C GLN A 48 2.81 14.11 -20.03
N ILE A 49 3.08 15.03 -19.08
CA ILE A 49 3.01 14.64 -17.66
C ILE A 49 1.53 14.35 -17.39
N THR A 50 1.14 13.09 -17.58
CA THR A 50 -0.23 12.66 -17.30
C THR A 50 -0.39 12.38 -15.81
N GLN A 51 -1.63 12.51 -15.33
CA GLN A 51 -1.97 12.06 -13.98
C GLN A 51 -1.59 10.59 -13.75
N GLN A 52 -1.64 9.75 -14.80
CA GLN A 52 -1.27 8.35 -14.73
C GLN A 52 0.24 8.15 -14.47
N THR A 53 1.10 8.99 -15.05
CA THR A 53 2.55 8.94 -14.80
C THR A 53 2.86 9.34 -13.36
N VAL A 54 2.22 10.40 -12.86
CA VAL A 54 2.39 10.83 -11.46
C VAL A 54 1.86 9.75 -10.51
N LYS A 55 0.69 9.18 -10.80
CA LYS A 55 0.11 8.08 -10.04
C LYS A 55 1.04 6.87 -10.01
N HIS A 56 1.62 6.49 -11.14
CA HIS A 56 2.56 5.37 -11.22
C HIS A 56 3.78 5.59 -10.32
N GLU A 57 4.39 6.78 -10.33
CA GLU A 57 5.53 7.10 -9.45
C GLU A 57 5.12 7.14 -7.97
N VAL A 58 3.93 7.65 -7.66
CA VAL A 58 3.36 7.67 -6.31
C VAL A 58 3.13 6.25 -5.79
N ASP A 59 2.52 5.38 -6.60
CA ASP A 59 2.27 3.97 -6.27
C ASP A 59 3.58 3.18 -6.17
N MET A 60 4.58 3.51 -7.00
CA MET A 60 5.91 2.90 -6.98
C MET A 60 6.64 3.24 -5.69
N ALA A 61 6.63 4.52 -5.29
CA ALA A 61 7.20 4.95 -4.01
C ALA A 61 6.49 4.30 -2.83
N LEU A 62 5.17 4.11 -2.90
CA LEU A 62 4.38 3.41 -1.87
C LEU A 62 4.85 1.96 -1.74
N ALA A 63 4.92 1.22 -2.85
CA ALA A 63 5.35 -0.17 -2.87
C ALA A 63 6.78 -0.36 -2.32
N LEU A 64 7.73 0.45 -2.79
CA LEU A 64 9.14 0.39 -2.36
C LEU A 64 9.31 0.68 -0.85
N SER A 65 8.46 1.53 -0.29
CA SER A 65 8.53 1.88 1.13
C SER A 65 8.01 0.79 2.05
N ALA A 66 7.19 -0.10 1.52
CA ALA A 66 6.45 -1.13 2.23
C ALA A 66 6.90 -2.56 1.85
N GLN A 67 8.12 -2.73 1.33
CA GLN A 67 8.63 -4.00 0.77
C GLN A 67 8.62 -5.21 1.74
N GLU A 68 8.43 -4.93 3.03
CA GLU A 68 8.22 -5.91 4.08
C GLU A 68 6.88 -6.65 4.00
N PHE A 69 5.87 -6.07 3.35
CA PHE A 69 4.53 -6.65 3.17
C PHE A 69 4.40 -7.40 1.85
N ALA A 70 3.60 -8.46 1.82
CA ALA A 70 3.32 -9.22 0.61
C ALA A 70 2.60 -8.36 -0.45
N TRP A 71 1.57 -7.59 -0.06
CA TRP A 71 0.78 -6.75 -0.97
C TRP A 71 1.66 -5.78 -1.77
N SER A 72 2.74 -5.29 -1.14
CA SER A 72 3.62 -4.30 -1.75
C SER A 72 4.49 -4.90 -2.85
N ARG A 73 4.87 -6.18 -2.72
CA ARG A 73 5.60 -6.93 -3.74
C ARG A 73 4.72 -7.21 -4.95
N PHE A 74 3.46 -7.58 -4.72
CA PHE A 74 2.47 -7.73 -5.80
C PHE A 74 2.21 -6.39 -6.50
N LEU A 75 2.08 -5.30 -5.74
CA LEU A 75 1.94 -3.96 -6.31
C LEU A 75 3.16 -3.59 -7.16
N LEU A 76 4.38 -3.85 -6.67
CA LEU A 76 5.63 -3.60 -7.38
C LEU A 76 5.71 -4.40 -8.69
N GLN A 77 5.32 -5.69 -8.65
CA GLN A 77 5.24 -6.55 -9.82
C GLN A 77 4.24 -6.00 -10.84
N LYS A 78 3.04 -5.60 -10.40
CA LYS A 78 2.01 -5.02 -11.27
C LYS A 78 2.49 -3.73 -11.95
N LEU A 79 3.14 -2.84 -11.20
CA LEU A 79 3.65 -1.56 -11.71
C LEU A 79 4.85 -1.73 -12.65
N SER A 80 5.63 -2.80 -12.49
CA SER A 80 6.78 -3.13 -13.34
C SER A 80 6.36 -3.84 -14.64
N SER A 81 5.33 -4.68 -14.57
CA SER A 81 4.77 -5.43 -15.71
C SER A 81 3.83 -4.61 -16.59
N SER A 82 3.47 -3.39 -16.17
CA SER A 82 2.62 -2.44 -16.90
C SER A 82 3.30 -1.85 -18.16
N LYS A 83 4.00 -2.68 -18.94
CA LYS A 83 4.39 -2.41 -20.33
C LYS A 83 3.58 -3.23 -21.34
N ASN A 84 2.76 -4.20 -20.90
CA ASN A 84 1.79 -4.88 -21.77
C ASN A 84 0.49 -5.16 -21.00
N PRO A 85 -0.70 -4.80 -21.51
CA PRO A 85 -1.95 -5.35 -21.03
C PRO A 85 -2.11 -6.76 -21.62
N THR A 86 -1.35 -7.74 -21.11
CA THR A 86 -1.62 -9.15 -21.43
C THR A 86 -2.74 -9.64 -20.55
N THR A 87 -3.93 -9.63 -21.13
CA THR A 87 -5.06 -10.54 -20.92
C THR A 87 -4.76 -11.66 -19.92
N THR A 88 -5.16 -11.46 -18.66
CA THR A 88 -5.28 -12.59 -17.74
C THR A 88 -6.43 -13.45 -18.25
N THR A 89 -6.05 -14.64 -18.68
CA THR A 89 -6.91 -15.72 -19.14
C THR A 89 -7.91 -16.09 -18.06
N ASN A 90 -9.20 -15.83 -18.32
CA ASN A 90 -10.30 -16.49 -17.61
C ASN A 90 -10.27 -17.99 -17.95
N SER A 91 -9.49 -18.78 -17.23
CA SER A 91 -9.67 -20.23 -17.17
C SER A 91 -10.84 -20.53 -16.23
N SER A 92 -12.06 -20.25 -16.69
CA SER A 92 -13.28 -20.77 -16.05
C SER A 92 -13.43 -22.23 -16.48
N SER A 93 -12.82 -23.11 -15.69
CA SER A 93 -13.03 -24.55 -15.77
C SER A 93 -14.50 -24.87 -15.52
N LYS A 94 -15.13 -25.49 -16.53
CA LYS A 94 -16.47 -26.10 -16.47
C LYS A 94 -16.60 -26.98 -15.22
N GLY A 95 -17.40 -26.53 -14.26
CA GLY A 95 -18.01 -27.37 -13.23
C GLY A 95 -19.46 -27.63 -13.62
N THR A 96 -19.73 -28.82 -14.16
CA THR A 96 -21.08 -29.37 -14.28
C THR A 96 -21.66 -29.56 -12.88
N GLN A 97 -22.76 -28.90 -12.51
CA GLN A 97 -23.65 -29.39 -11.46
C GLN A 97 -25.11 -29.22 -11.90
N VAL A 98 -25.65 -30.37 -12.31
CA VAL A 98 -27.08 -30.67 -12.30
C VAL A 98 -27.50 -30.82 -10.84
N LEU A 99 -28.76 -30.44 -10.58
CA LEU A 99 -29.65 -31.00 -9.55
C LEU A 99 -29.99 -30.11 -8.34
N GLU A 100 -31.26 -29.68 -8.38
CA GLU A 100 -32.23 -29.52 -7.30
C GLU A 100 -32.08 -28.42 -6.24
N ARG A 101 -33.09 -27.53 -6.24
CA ARG A 101 -33.62 -26.90 -5.02
C ARG A 101 -34.28 -28.00 -4.19
N PRO A 102 -34.10 -27.99 -2.86
CA PRO A 102 -35.18 -27.46 -2.02
C PRO A 102 -34.73 -26.63 -0.81
N ASP A 103 -35.65 -25.75 -0.39
CA ASP A 103 -35.89 -25.22 0.96
C ASP A 103 -34.78 -24.42 1.68
N LYS A 104 -34.85 -23.09 1.51
CA LYS A 104 -34.18 -22.08 2.36
C LYS A 104 -34.94 -21.91 3.67
N GLU A 105 -34.47 -22.54 4.74
CA GLU A 105 -34.61 -22.02 6.11
C GLU A 105 -33.31 -22.30 6.88
N GLY A 106 -32.36 -21.36 6.77
CA GLY A 106 -31.10 -21.37 7.54
C GLY A 106 -29.87 -21.11 6.67
N GLY A 107 -29.29 -19.91 6.80
CA GLY A 107 -27.93 -19.61 6.32
C GLY A 107 -27.81 -18.63 5.15
N ASP A 108 -28.28 -17.39 5.29
CA ASP A 108 -27.91 -16.29 4.38
C ASP A 108 -26.60 -15.59 4.80
N GLU A 109 -26.16 -15.74 6.05
CA GLU A 109 -25.00 -15.02 6.61
C GLU A 109 -23.65 -15.53 6.06
N GLU A 110 -23.50 -16.85 5.87
CA GLU A 110 -22.24 -17.44 5.40
C GLU A 110 -21.93 -17.03 3.95
N GLY A 111 -22.95 -17.02 3.09
CA GLY A 111 -22.83 -16.55 1.71
C GLY A 111 -22.50 -15.06 1.60
N GLU A 112 -23.08 -14.24 2.48
CA GLU A 112 -22.78 -12.80 2.55
C GLU A 112 -21.34 -12.55 2.99
N ILE A 113 -20.84 -13.28 3.99
CA ILE A 113 -19.44 -13.16 4.45
C ILE A 113 -18.46 -13.53 3.33
N GLU A 114 -18.73 -14.60 2.58
CA GLU A 114 -17.86 -15.02 1.49
C GLU A 114 -17.84 -14.00 0.33
N GLU A 115 -18.98 -13.36 0.04
CA GLU A 115 -19.05 -12.25 -0.91
C GLU A 115 -18.22 -11.04 -0.44
N LYS A 116 -18.35 -10.65 0.82
CA LYS A 116 -17.58 -9.55 1.41
C LYS A 116 -16.07 -9.82 1.40
N LEU A 117 -15.66 -11.07 1.65
CA LEU A 117 -14.24 -11.46 1.54
C LEU A 117 -13.73 -11.34 0.11
N ARG A 118 -14.53 -11.75 -0.89
CA ARG A 118 -14.18 -11.56 -2.32
C ARG A 118 -14.10 -10.09 -2.73
N GLU A 119 -14.95 -9.23 -2.18
CA GLU A 119 -14.85 -7.77 -2.39
C GLU A 119 -13.55 -7.23 -1.79
N LEU A 120 -13.18 -7.71 -0.60
CA LEU A 120 -11.98 -7.28 0.11
C LEU A 120 -10.69 -7.68 -0.61
N GLN A 121 -10.65 -8.91 -1.15
CA GLN A 121 -9.53 -9.41 -1.96
C GLN A 121 -9.21 -8.47 -3.13
N LYS A 122 -10.24 -7.99 -3.84
CA LYS A 122 -10.09 -7.10 -5.02
C LYS A 122 -9.53 -5.73 -4.68
N LEU A 123 -9.61 -5.30 -3.42
CA LEU A 123 -9.08 -4.00 -2.98
C LEU A 123 -7.59 -4.06 -2.64
N LEU A 124 -7.10 -5.23 -2.25
CA LEU A 124 -5.70 -5.44 -1.87
C LEU A 124 -4.87 -5.76 -3.12
N PRO A 125 -3.73 -5.08 -3.36
CA PRO A 125 -2.84 -5.47 -4.43
C PRO A 125 -2.31 -6.90 -4.20
N GLY A 126 -2.69 -7.83 -5.08
CA GLY A 126 -2.33 -9.25 -4.95
C GLY A 126 -3.24 -10.04 -4.01
N GLY A 127 -4.41 -9.51 -3.65
CA GLY A 127 -5.31 -10.13 -2.70
C GLY A 127 -5.96 -11.41 -3.21
N GLU A 128 -6.16 -11.54 -4.53
CA GLU A 128 -6.68 -12.76 -5.15
C GLU A 128 -5.69 -13.94 -5.10
N GLU A 129 -4.40 -13.65 -4.97
CA GLU A 129 -3.32 -14.64 -4.87
C GLU A 129 -3.01 -15.06 -3.41
N MET A 130 -3.56 -14.36 -2.42
CA MET A 130 -3.35 -14.63 -0.99
C MET A 130 -4.45 -15.52 -0.40
N ASN A 131 -4.09 -16.31 0.63
CA ASN A 131 -5.09 -16.94 1.47
C ASN A 131 -5.81 -15.89 2.34
N VAL A 132 -6.96 -16.26 2.92
CA VAL A 132 -7.83 -15.33 3.65
C VAL A 132 -7.12 -14.76 4.88
N GLU A 133 -6.39 -15.58 5.64
CA GLU A 133 -5.69 -15.17 6.85
C GLU A 133 -4.58 -14.15 6.56
N GLU A 134 -3.77 -14.43 5.54
CA GLU A 134 -2.71 -13.54 5.07
C GLU A 134 -3.29 -12.24 4.53
N MET A 135 -4.33 -12.31 3.68
CA MET A 135 -5.03 -11.13 3.15
C MET A 135 -5.55 -10.23 4.28
N LEU A 136 -6.18 -10.79 5.32
CA LEU A 136 -6.70 -10.03 6.46
C LEU A 136 -5.60 -9.39 7.31
N SER A 137 -4.42 -10.00 7.41
CA SER A 137 -3.27 -9.37 8.05
C SER A 137 -2.72 -8.22 7.19
N GLU A 138 -2.52 -8.49 5.90
CA GLU A 138 -1.92 -7.57 4.93
C GLU A 138 -2.79 -6.34 4.70
N ILE A 139 -4.12 -6.46 4.75
CA ILE A 139 -5.00 -5.32 4.53
C ILE A 139 -4.91 -4.27 5.65
N GLY A 140 -4.70 -4.70 6.89
CA GLY A 140 -4.48 -3.79 8.00
C GLY A 140 -3.23 -2.95 7.79
N ASP A 141 -2.18 -3.55 7.26
CA ASP A 141 -0.92 -2.86 6.97
C ASP A 141 -0.99 -2.01 5.70
N TYR A 142 -1.75 -2.43 4.69
CA TYR A 142 -2.03 -1.63 3.51
C TYR A 142 -2.78 -0.33 3.87
N ILE A 143 -3.84 -0.43 4.69
CA ILE A 143 -4.59 0.74 5.18
C ILE A 143 -3.65 1.72 5.90
N LYS A 144 -2.83 1.24 6.84
CA LYS A 144 -1.86 2.10 7.55
C LYS A 144 -0.89 2.79 6.59
N CYS A 145 -0.38 2.07 5.57
CA CYS A 145 0.53 2.66 4.59
C CYS A 145 -0.16 3.74 3.74
N LEU A 146 -1.44 3.57 3.38
CA LEU A 146 -2.23 4.58 2.67
C LEU A 146 -2.48 5.83 3.53
N GLU A 147 -2.76 5.67 4.82
CA GLU A 147 -2.89 6.78 5.76
C GLU A 147 -1.58 7.58 5.86
N LEU A 148 -0.46 6.88 6.03
CA LEU A 148 0.86 7.50 6.12
C LEU A 148 1.28 8.18 4.81
N GLN A 149 0.96 7.58 3.66
CA GLN A 149 1.12 8.21 2.35
C GLN A 149 0.35 9.52 2.28
N THR A 150 -0.93 9.51 2.67
CA THR A 150 -1.80 10.69 2.66
C THR A 150 -1.25 11.81 3.55
N ILE A 151 -0.76 11.45 4.75
CA ILE A 151 -0.12 12.40 5.67
C ILE A 151 1.14 13.00 5.03
N ALA A 152 2.03 12.16 4.48
CA ALA A 152 3.26 12.60 3.86
C ALA A 152 3.01 13.56 2.68
N LEU A 153 2.07 13.22 1.80
CA LEU A 153 1.69 14.06 0.67
C LEU A 153 1.10 15.40 1.12
N LYS A 154 0.23 15.39 2.14
CA LYS A 154 -0.33 16.63 2.71
C LYS A 154 0.77 17.54 3.30
N SER A 155 1.74 16.97 4.02
CA SER A 155 2.86 17.74 4.56
C SER A 155 3.70 18.39 3.46
N ILE A 156 4.02 17.66 2.39
CA ILE A 156 4.78 18.22 1.26
C ILE A 156 4.04 19.41 0.63
N VAL A 157 2.72 19.31 0.46
CA VAL A 157 1.92 20.40 -0.12
C VAL A 157 1.86 21.61 0.82
N GLN A 158 1.68 21.38 2.12
CA GLN A 158 1.62 22.45 3.12
C GLN A 158 2.95 23.21 3.26
N ASP A 159 4.10 22.50 3.21
CA ASP A 159 5.42 23.12 3.29
C ASP A 159 5.76 23.99 2.06
N THR A 160 5.01 23.87 0.97
CA THR A 160 5.19 24.67 -0.26
C THR A 160 4.32 25.91 -0.36
N THR A 161 3.47 26.18 0.64
CA THR A 161 2.54 27.33 0.69
C THR A 161 2.99 28.34 1.73
#